data_AF-A0A927MJ70-F1
#
_entry.id   AF-A0A927MJ70-F1
#
_cell.length_a   1.000
_cell.length_b   1.000
_cell.length_c   1.000
_cell.angle_alpha   90.00
_cell.angle_beta   90.00
_cell.angle_gamma   90.00
#
_symmetry.space_group_name_H-M   'P 1'
#
loop_
_entity.id
_entity.type
_entity.pdbx_description
1 polymer ?
#
loop_
_entity_poly.entity_id
_entity_poly.type
_entity_poly.pdbx_seq_one_letter_code
_entity_poly.pdbx_strand_id
1 'polypeptide(L)' 'MKPFTTHRMQLKGLRDRGLIINNGSKAMRILEAENYYNVINGYKDLFLQRDPQRNPISPEKYNTGTKFQ' A
#
# COMPACT_ATOMS: atom_id res chain seq x y z
N MET A 1 2.70 -16.95 11.95
CA MET A 1 3.81 -16.30 11.23
C MET A 1 3.27 -15.77 9.92
N LYS A 2 3.30 -14.44 9.66
CA LYS A 2 2.93 -13.94 8.32
C LYS A 2 3.99 -14.45 7.34
N PRO A 3 3.61 -15.04 6.18
CA PRO A 3 4.59 -15.53 5.22
C PRO A 3 5.49 -14.39 4.75
N PHE A 4 6.78 -14.67 4.58
CA PHE A 4 7.71 -13.71 3.97
C PHE A 4 7.27 -13.48 2.52
N THR A 5 6.74 -12.31 2.24
CA THR A 5 6.41 -11.85 0.88
C THR A 5 7.56 -11.02 0.35
N THR A 6 7.98 -11.26 -0.89
CA THR A 6 8.97 -10.39 -1.54
C THR A 6 8.42 -8.98 -1.77
N HIS A 7 9.30 -7.98 -1.91
CA HIS A 7 8.89 -6.61 -2.26
C HIS A 7 8.02 -6.56 -3.52
N ARG A 8 8.27 -7.43 -4.50
CA ARG A 8 7.44 -7.55 -5.71
C ARG A 8 6.02 -8.01 -5.39
N MET A 9 5.85 -9.02 -4.54
CA MET A 9 4.54 -9.49 -4.11
C MET A 9 3.79 -8.43 -3.30
N GLN A 10 4.51 -7.70 -2.45
CA GLN A 10 3.95 -6.58 -1.69
C GLN A 10 3.45 -5.46 -2.63
N LEU A 11 4.27 -5.03 -3.58
CA LEU A 11 3.87 -4.03 -4.59
C LEU A 11 2.68 -4.51 -5.42
N LYS A 12 2.59 -5.81 -5.73
CA LYS A 12 1.43 -6.38 -6.42
C LYS A 12 0.16 -6.22 -5.57
N GLY A 13 0.19 -6.63 -4.30
CA GLY A 13 -0.95 -6.48 -3.39
C GLY A 13 -1.38 -5.02 -3.19
N LEU A 14 -0.43 -4.07 -3.21
CA LEU A 14 -0.74 -2.65 -3.17
C LEU A 14 -1.49 -2.18 -4.44
N ARG A 15 -1.06 -2.62 -5.63
CA ARG A 15 -1.77 -2.33 -6.88
C ARG A 15 -3.17 -2.93 -6.90
N ASP A 16 -3.31 -4.17 -6.45
CA ASP A 16 -4.60 -4.87 -6.38
C ASP A 16 -5.61 -4.13 -5.47
N ARG A 17 -5.10 -3.38 -4.47
CA ARG A 17 -5.89 -2.53 -3.57
C ARG A 17 -6.12 -1.11 -4.07
N GLY A 18 -5.67 -0.78 -5.29
CA GLY A 18 -5.88 0.52 -5.93
C GLY A 18 -4.77 1.54 -5.72
N LEU A 19 -3.61 1.17 -5.17
CA LEU A 19 -2.47 2.07 -5.07
C LEU A 19 -1.75 2.20 -6.42
N ILE A 20 -1.61 3.42 -6.91
CA ILE A 20 -0.94 3.70 -8.17
C ILE A 20 0.57 3.72 -7.94
N ILE A 21 1.29 2.76 -8.54
CA ILE A 21 2.76 2.69 -8.51
C ILE A 21 3.28 2.85 -9.93
N ASN A 22 3.63 4.08 -10.29
CA ASN A 22 4.10 4.43 -11.65
C ASN A 22 5.52 3.91 -11.92
N ASN A 23 6.40 3.96 -10.92
CA ASN A 23 7.78 3.49 -11.04
C ASN A 23 8.04 2.37 -10.04
N GLY A 24 7.88 1.12 -10.49
CA GLY A 24 8.09 -0.07 -9.67
C GLY A 24 9.52 -0.19 -9.12
N SER A 25 10.54 0.21 -9.90
CA SER A 25 11.94 0.15 -9.48
C SER A 25 12.25 1.16 -8.38
N LYS A 26 11.72 2.38 -8.49
CA LYS A 26 11.84 3.40 -7.43
C LYS A 26 11.10 2.96 -6.17
N ALA A 27 9.86 2.48 -6.32
CA ALA A 27 9.08 1.96 -5.20
C ALA A 27 9.81 0.82 -4.48
N MET A 28 10.43 -0.10 -5.22
CA MET A 28 11.20 -1.19 -4.63
C MET A 28 12.41 -0.71 -3.84
N ARG A 29 13.16 0.28 -4.35
CA ARG A 29 14.27 0.91 -3.62
C ARG A 29 13.82 1.58 -2.32
N ILE A 30 12.67 2.25 -2.32
CA ILE A 30 12.11 2.87 -1.11
C ILE A 30 11.78 1.80 -0.08
N LEU A 31 11.14 0.69 -0.50
CA LEU A 31 10.81 -0.41 0.40
C LEU A 31 12.06 -1.11 0.97
N GLU A 32 13.12 -1.22 0.17
CA GLU A 32 14.42 -1.75 0.59
C GLU A 32 15.12 -0.84 1.61
N ALA A 33 15.00 0.48 1.47
CA ALA A 33 15.64 1.44 2.36
C ALA A 33 14.89 1.67 3.68
N GLU A 34 13.55 1.81 3.62
CA GLU A 34 12.74 2.33 4.74
C GLU A 34 11.93 1.23 5.47
N ASN A 35 11.98 -0.02 4.99
CA ASN A 35 11.16 -1.15 5.43
C ASN A 35 9.66 -0.95 5.16
N TYR A 36 9.06 -1.88 4.38
CA TYR A 36 7.65 -1.89 4.02
C TYR A 36 6.68 -1.64 5.18
N TYR A 37 6.99 -2.17 6.37
CA TYR A 37 6.12 -2.00 7.53
C TYR A 37 6.01 -0.55 8.00
N ASN A 38 7.12 0.19 8.00
CA ASN A 38 7.13 1.56 8.49
C ASN A 38 6.40 2.49 7.50
N VAL A 39 6.71 2.35 6.22
CA VAL A 39 6.17 3.25 5.19
C VAL A 39 4.72 2.95 4.86
N ILE A 40 4.37 1.68 4.68
CA ILE A 40 3.03 1.33 4.23
C ILE A 40 2.10 1.16 5.42
N ASN A 41 2.42 0.31 6.40
CA ASN A 41 1.49 0.09 7.52
C ASN A 41 1.43 1.28 8.49
N GLY A 42 2.49 2.08 8.61
CA GLY A 42 2.48 3.28 9.45
C GLY A 42 1.57 4.40 8.92
N TYR A 43 1.37 4.47 7.60
CA TYR A 43 0.65 5.58 6.98
C TYR A 43 -0.57 5.18 6.14
N LYS A 44 -0.81 3.88 5.90
CA LYS A 44 -1.89 3.43 4.98
C LYS A 44 -3.24 4.02 5.35
N ASP A 45 -3.56 4.12 6.64
CA ASP A 45 -4.90 4.46 7.13
C ASP A 45 -5.35 5.87 6.73
N LEU A 46 -4.39 6.78 6.47
CA LEU A 46 -4.63 8.13 5.96
C LEU A 46 -5.15 8.13 4.51
N PHE A 47 -4.87 7.05 3.78
CA PHE A 47 -5.15 6.92 2.36
C PHE A 47 -6.16 5.82 2.03
N LEU A 48 -6.73 5.15 3.05
CA LEU A 48 -7.76 4.14 2.84
C LEU A 48 -9.14 4.78 2.62
N GLN A 49 -9.92 4.12 1.78
CA GLN A 49 -11.33 4.43 1.60
C GLN A 49 -12.11 4.10 2.87
N ARG A 50 -13.11 4.93 3.14
CA ARG A 50 -14.08 4.74 4.21
C ARG A 50 -15.48 4.81 3.64
N ASP A 51 -16.42 4.13 4.28
CA ASP A 51 -17.83 4.25 3.95
C ASP A 51 -18.36 5.67 4.28
N PRO A 52 -19.60 6.01 3.89
CA PRO A 52 -20.20 7.31 4.23
C PRO A 52 -20.27 7.59 5.74
N GLN A 53 -20.25 6.55 6.57
CA GLN A 53 -20.25 6.60 8.03
C GLN A 53 -18.83 6.66 8.63
N ARG A 54 -17.80 6.80 7.78
CA ARG A 54 -16.36 6.83 8.12
C ARG A 54 -15.79 5.54 8.70
N ASN A 55 -16.46 4.40 8.52
CA ASN A 55 -15.91 3.11 8.89
C ASN A 55 -14.94 2.59 7.82
N PRO A 56 -13.91 1.80 8.20
CA PRO A 56 -13.06 1.11 7.24
C PRO A 56 -13.87 0.14 6.37
N ILE A 57 -13.62 0.15 5.06
CA ILE A 57 -14.23 -0.82 4.15
C ILE A 57 -13.41 -2.13 4.12
N SER A 58 -14.09 -3.27 3.92
CA SER A 58 -13.46 -4.59 3.79
C SER A 58 -13.85 -5.27 2.46
N PRO A 59 -12.88 -5.72 1.63
CA PRO A 59 -11.44 -5.59 1.81
C PRO A 59 -10.95 -4.14 1.66
N GLU A 60 -9.91 -3.77 2.41
CA GLU A 60 -9.34 -2.41 2.42
C GLU A 60 -8.86 -1.97 1.02
N LYS A 61 -9.31 -0.79 0.54
CA LYS A 61 -8.84 -0.16 -0.71
C LYS A 61 -8.30 1.24 -0.47
N TYR A 62 -7.37 1.68 -1.30
CA TYR A 62 -6.85 3.05 -1.29
C TYR A 62 -7.81 4.02 -1.98
N ASN A 63 -7.82 5.28 -1.53
CA ASN A 63 -8.57 6.36 -2.17
C ASN A 63 -8.14 6.50 -3.64
N THR A 64 -9.10 6.78 -4.52
CA THR A 64 -8.84 6.94 -5.96
C THR A 64 -7.77 8.00 -6.19
N GLY A 65 -6.76 7.66 -6.99
CA GLY A 65 -5.65 8.56 -7.30
C GLY A 65 -4.49 8.55 -6.28
N THR A 66 -4.58 7.75 -5.21
CA THR A 66 -3.45 7.56 -4.28
C THR A 66 -2.25 6.98 -5.01
N LYS A 67 -1.08 7.63 -4.88
CA LYS A 67 0.16 7.26 -5.57
C LYS A 67 1.27 6.94 -4.57
N PHE A 68 2.12 5.98 -4.92
CA PHE A 68 3.36 5.68 -4.19
C PHE A 68 4.56 5.90 -5.11
N GLN A 69 5.44 6.83 -4.73
CA GLN A 69 6.51 7.35 -5.57
C GLN A 69 7.64 7.98 -4.75
#